data_AF-A0A6B3HBH3-F1
#
_entry.id   AF-A0A6B3HBH3-F1
#
_cell.length_a   1.000
_cell.length_b   1.000
_cell.length_c   1.000
_cell.angle_alpha   90.00
_cell.angle_beta   90.00
_cell.angle_gamma   90.00
#
_symmetry.space_group_name_H-M   'P 1'
#
loop_
_entity.id
_entity.type
_entity.pdbx_description
1 polymer ?
#
loop_
_entity_poly.entity_id
_entity_poly.type
_entity_poly.pdbx_seq_one_letter_code
_entity_poly.pdbx_strand_id
1 'polypeptide(L)' 'MRPRSGPTVQHRVLAARLRILREQAGVTLRAAADALDAHPATVRRIERAETGLDARQVA' A
#
# COMPACT_ATOMS: atom_id res chain seq x y z
N MET A 1 12.81 1.58 19.68
CA MET A 1 12.30 1.68 18.31
C MET A 1 13.38 1.22 17.34
N ARG A 2 13.15 0.20 16.52
CA ARG A 2 14.09 -0.15 15.43
C ARG A 2 14.17 1.03 14.46
N PRO A 3 15.36 1.45 13.98
CA PRO A 3 15.45 2.50 12.98
C PRO A 3 14.56 2.11 11.81
N ARG A 4 13.56 2.95 11.50
CA ARG A 4 12.80 2.79 10.27
C ARG A 4 13.71 3.26 9.15
N SER A 5 14.58 2.36 8.67
CA SER A 5 15.24 2.56 7.38
C SER A 5 14.13 2.89 6.38
N GLY A 6 14.28 4.01 5.66
CA GLY A 6 13.30 4.44 4.68
C GLY A 6 12.95 3.30 3.70
N PRO A 7 11.84 3.42 2.96
CA PRO A 7 11.37 2.35 2.08
C PRO A 7 12.47 1.93 1.10
N THR A 8 12.80 0.63 1.10
CA THR A 8 13.74 0.02 0.17
C THR A 8 13.26 0.16 -1.27
N VAL A 9 14.16 0.01 -2.25
CA VAL A 9 13.77 0.01 -3.67
C VAL A 9 12.70 -1.05 -3.94
N GLN A 10 12.85 -2.26 -3.40
CA GLN A 10 11.87 -3.33 -3.55
C GLN A 10 10.50 -2.95 -2.99
N HIS A 11 10.44 -2.30 -1.82
CA HIS A 11 9.19 -1.83 -1.24
C HIS A 11 8.53 -0.76 -2.12
N ARG A 12 9.29 0.19 -2.67
CA ARG A 12 8.75 1.19 -3.61
C ARG A 12 8.20 0.55 -4.88
N VAL A 13 8.90 -0.44 -5.43
CA VAL A 13 8.43 -1.20 -6.61
C VAL A 13 7.14 -1.94 -6.31
N LEU A 14 7.04 -2.59 -5.14
CA LEU A 14 5.81 -3.26 -4.71
C LEU A 14 4.64 -2.27 -4.58
N ALA A 15 4.84 -1.16 -3.87
CA ALA A 15 3.84 -0.11 -3.70
C ALA A 15 3.31 0.43 -5.04
N ALA A 16 4.23 0.70 -5.99
CA ALA A 16 3.87 1.14 -7.34
C ALA A 16 3.08 0.08 -8.11
N ARG A 17 3.46 -1.20 -8.02
CA ARG A 17 2.73 -2.30 -8.66
C ARG A 17 1.30 -2.46 -8.12
N LEU A 18 1.12 -2.36 -6.81
CA LEU A 18 -0.21 -2.40 -6.18
C LEU A 18 -1.11 -1.29 -6.72
N ARG A 19 -0.59 -0.06 -6.79
CA ARG A 19 -1.31 1.08 -7.37
C ARG A 19 -1.70 0.83 -8.83
N ILE A 20 -0.75 0.37 -9.66
CA ILE A 20 -0.98 0.09 -11.07
C ILE A 20 -2.07 -0.97 -11.24
N LEU A 21 -2.03 -2.06 -10.47
CA LEU A 21 -3.04 -3.11 -10.52
C LEU A 21 -4.43 -2.58 -10.15
N ARG A 22 -4.52 -1.75 -9.10
CA ARG A 22 -5.78 -1.11 -8.71
C ARG A 22 -6.34 -0.24 -9.82
N GLU A 23 -5.50 0.61 -10.41
CA GLU A 23 -5.89 1.52 -11.51
C GLU A 23 -6.29 0.74 -12.77
N GLN A 24 -5.55 -0.30 -13.14
CA GLN A 24 -5.87 -1.17 -14.29
C GLN A 24 -7.17 -1.94 -14.11
N ALA A 25 -7.52 -2.31 -12.87
CA ALA A 25 -8.80 -2.92 -12.55
C ALA A 25 -9.97 -1.91 -12.51
N GLY A 26 -9.72 -0.61 -12.75
CA GLY A 26 -10.73 0.44 -12.61
C GLY A 26 -11.21 0.66 -11.18
N VAL A 27 -10.49 0.13 -10.19
CA VAL A 27 -10.87 0.20 -8.78
C VAL A 27 -10.44 1.55 -8.22
N THR A 28 -11.39 2.28 -7.65
CA THR A 28 -11.07 3.55 -6.98
C THR A 28 -10.31 3.29 -5.67
N LEU A 29 -9.52 4.28 -5.22
CA LEU A 29 -8.85 4.19 -3.92
C LEU A 29 -9.83 3.89 -2.78
N ARG A 30 -11.02 4.50 -2.81
CA ARG A 30 -12.06 4.29 -1.80
C ARG A 30 -12.61 2.87 -1.87
N ALA A 31 -12.95 2.37 -3.06
CA ALA A 31 -13.44 1.00 -3.23
C ALA A 31 -12.41 -0.05 -2.79
N ALA A 32 -11.12 0.18 -3.06
CA ALA A 32 -10.05 -0.69 -2.54
C ALA A 32 -9.97 -0.64 -1.01
N ALA A 33 -10.14 0.54 -0.41
CA ALA A 33 -10.12 0.68 1.04
C ALA A 33 -11.32 -0.03 1.69
N ASP A 34 -12.52 0.13 1.13
CA ASP A 34 -13.74 -0.53 1.57
C ASP A 34 -13.60 -2.06 1.45
N ALA A 35 -13.01 -2.57 0.36
CA ALA A 35 -12.76 -4.00 0.16
C ALA A 35 -11.71 -4.61 1.11
N LEU A 36 -10.81 -3.78 1.64
CA LEU A 36 -9.73 -4.18 2.54
C LEU A 36 -10.05 -3.90 4.02
N ASP A 37 -11.28 -3.48 4.33
CA ASP A 37 -11.68 -2.98 5.67
C ASP A 37 -10.67 -1.97 6.24
N ALA A 38 -10.23 -1.05 5.38
CA ALA A 38 -9.17 -0.11 5.69
C ALA A 38 -9.62 1.34 5.45
N HIS A 39 -9.00 2.27 6.16
CA HIS A 39 -9.18 3.68 5.85
C HIS A 39 -8.49 4.02 4.50
N PRO A 40 -9.10 4.85 3.61
CA PRO A 40 -8.49 5.21 2.32
C PRO A 40 -7.07 5.79 2.42
N ALA A 41 -6.78 6.50 3.52
CA ALA A 41 -5.44 7.00 3.80
C ALA A 41 -4.41 5.87 4.02
N THR A 42 -4.81 4.72 4.54
CA THR A 42 -3.95 3.55 4.71
C THR A 42 -3.57 2.97 3.35
N VAL A 43 -4.53 2.73 2.47
CA VAL A 43 -4.27 2.25 1.11
C VAL A 43 -3.36 3.22 0.36
N ARG A 44 -3.62 4.53 0.46
CA ARG A 44 -2.77 5.56 -0.16
C ARG A 44 -1.33 5.51 0.33
N ARG A 45 -1.12 5.37 1.65
CA ARG A 45 0.24 5.28 2.23
C ARG A 45 0.96 4.03 1.75
N ILE A 46 0.25 2.90 1.64
CA ILE A 46 0.80 1.65 1.11
C ILE A 46 1.24 1.85 -0.34
N GLU A 47 0.37 2.41 -1.20
CA GLU A 47 0.65 2.69 -2.61
C GLU A 47 1.79 3.70 -2.84
N ARG A 48 2.17 4.47 -1.81
CA ARG A 48 3.26 5.45 -1.84
C ARG A 48 4.50 5.01 -1.06
N ALA A 49 4.50 3.79 -0.53
CA ALA A 49 5.56 3.26 0.33
C ALA A 49 5.84 4.13 1.59
N GLU A 50 4.82 4.84 2.07
CA GLU A 50 4.89 5.72 3.25
C GLU A 50 4.77 4.94 4.57
N THR A 51 4.34 3.68 4.52
CA THR A 51 4.27 2.75 5.67
C THR A 51 5.33 1.66 5.55
N GLY A 52 5.89 1.17 6.65
CA GLY A 52 6.73 -0.04 6.59
C GLY A 52 5.94 -1.26 6.10
N LEU A 53 6.65 -2.24 5.53
CA LEU A 53 6.07 -3.55 5.21
C LEU A 53 5.81 -4.31 6.51
N ASP A 54 4.58 -4.77 6.68
CA ASP A 54 4.12 -5.56 7.82
C ASP A 54 3.41 -6.82 7.30
N ALA A 55 3.72 -7.99 7.89
CA ALA A 55 3.07 -9.25 7.55
C ALA A 55 1.54 -9.19 7.73
N ARG A 56 1.05 -8.32 8.63
CA ARG A 56 -0.39 -8.08 8.82
C ARG A 56 -1.09 -7.43 7.62
N GLN A 57 -0.34 -6.96 6.62
CA GLN A 57 -0.90 -6.40 5.39
C GLN A 57 -1.30 -7.47 4.36
N VAL A 58 -0.99 -8.74 4.63
CA VAL A 58 -1.21 -9.88 3.72
C VAL A 58 -2.11 -10.96 4.33
N ALA A 59 -2.59 -10.73 5.56
CA ALA A 59 -3.46 -11.63 6.31
C ALA A 59 -4.94 -11.29 6.06
#